data_AF-A0A7I9WVP1-F1
#
_entry.id   AF-A0A7I9WVP1-F1
#
_cell.length_a   1.000
_cell.length_b   1.000
_cell.length_c   1.000
_cell.angle_alpha   90.00
_cell.angle_beta   90.00
_cell.angle_gamma   90.00
#
_symmetry.space_group_name_H-M   'P 1'
#
loop_
_entity.id
_entity.type
_entity.pdbx_description
1 polymer ?
#
loop_
_entity_poly.entity_id
_entity_poly.type
_entity_poly.pdbx_seq_one_letter_code
_entity_poly.pdbx_strand_id
1 'polypeptide(L)'
;MAGELAAQRLGLAALAQVLPPDRVESALTSCGRVAQRVRTLPPWVTTYHVLVSAMYPSMGYDEVTALLWPTLPAATGRSLALQRPSRGAITRARLRIGVDPLECLLRDLLGSRLPAASAERVYLQKLTGPGTPIWWIGDGGSVGLLGCDVRGGDAGAAVDLVNRVAAQIVVVCPPHDDTSLQVRERLGAAIAVEVGEPPEGPVSTWAGLRARSSATWAQDALARACVTVAAELALSASRVAGDPRS
;
A
#
# COMPACT_ATOMS: atom_id res chain seq x y z
N MET A 1 25.77 8.77 -5.91
CA MET A 1 24.97 9.34 -4.80
C MET A 1 24.03 10.46 -5.23
N ALA A 2 24.46 11.51 -5.95
CA ALA A 2 23.56 12.61 -6.35
C ALA A 2 22.38 12.16 -7.25
N GLY A 3 22.64 11.24 -8.19
CA GLY A 3 21.59 10.69 -9.07
C GLY A 3 20.52 9.88 -8.34
N GLU A 4 20.91 9.13 -7.31
CA GLU A 4 19.99 8.33 -6.49
C GLU A 4 19.03 9.24 -5.69
N LEU A 5 19.55 10.29 -5.05
CA LEU A 5 18.72 11.26 -4.34
C LEU A 5 17.77 12.01 -5.29
N ALA A 6 18.20 12.33 -6.51
CA ALA A 6 17.34 12.94 -7.51
C ALA A 6 16.18 12.01 -7.93
N ALA A 7 16.47 10.74 -8.19
CA ALA A 7 15.45 9.74 -8.48
C ALA A 7 14.46 9.58 -7.32
N GLN A 8 14.95 9.61 -6.07
CA GLN A 8 14.10 9.52 -4.88
C GLN A 8 13.17 10.73 -4.71
N ARG A 9 13.66 11.93 -5.03
CA ARG A 9 12.83 13.15 -5.05
C ARG A 9 11.75 13.08 -6.12
N LEU A 10 12.08 12.58 -7.30
CA LEU A 10 11.11 12.36 -8.38
C LEU A 10 10.07 11.32 -7.99
N GLY A 11 10.48 10.21 -7.38
CA GLY A 11 9.56 9.19 -6.88
C GLY A 11 8.57 9.74 -5.84
N LEU A 12 9.06 10.53 -4.88
CA LEU A 12 8.20 11.23 -3.92
C LEU A 12 7.27 12.26 -4.58
N ALA A 13 7.77 13.03 -5.55
CA ALA A 13 6.93 13.99 -6.28
C ALA A 13 5.83 13.29 -7.10
N ALA A 14 6.14 12.16 -7.75
CA ALA A 14 5.16 11.33 -8.45
C ALA A 14 4.13 10.74 -7.48
N LEU A 15 4.56 10.25 -6.32
CA LEU A 15 3.66 9.77 -5.27
C LEU A 15 2.70 10.88 -4.81
N ALA A 16 3.20 12.10 -4.59
CA ALA A 16 2.40 13.23 -4.15
C ALA A 16 1.38 13.72 -5.21
N GLN A 17 1.59 13.42 -6.49
CA GLN A 17 0.61 13.70 -7.54
C GLN A 17 -0.60 12.74 -7.48
N VAL A 18 -0.36 11.45 -7.21
CA VAL A 18 -1.45 10.45 -7.11
C VAL A 18 -2.14 10.50 -5.75
N LEU A 19 -1.36 10.74 -4.70
CA LEU A 19 -1.79 10.91 -3.33
C LEU A 19 -1.52 12.35 -2.89
N PRO A 20 -2.30 13.35 -3.33
CA PRO A 20 -2.15 14.71 -2.82
C PRO A 20 -2.50 14.77 -1.33
N PRO A 21 -2.01 15.79 -0.58
CA PRO A 21 -2.28 15.88 0.85
C PRO A 21 -3.76 15.84 1.23
N ASP A 22 -4.64 16.44 0.42
CA ASP A 22 -6.09 16.43 0.66
C ASP A 22 -6.68 15.01 0.62
N ARG A 23 -6.18 14.16 -0.28
CA ARG A 23 -6.57 12.75 -0.37
C ARG A 23 -6.11 11.97 0.85
N VAL A 24 -4.89 12.22 1.32
CA VAL A 24 -4.33 11.65 2.55
C VAL A 24 -5.12 12.10 3.79
N GLU A 25 -5.48 13.38 3.85
CA GLU A 25 -6.24 13.96 4.95
C GLU A 25 -7.70 13.48 4.97
N SER A 26 -8.31 13.24 3.80
CA SER A 26 -9.63 12.64 3.70
C SER A 26 -9.68 11.24 4.34
N ALA A 27 -8.68 10.40 4.04
CA ALA A 27 -8.57 9.08 4.65
C ALA A 27 -8.32 9.16 6.17
N LEU A 28 -7.43 10.06 6.61
CA LEU A 28 -7.21 10.30 8.04
C LEU A 28 -8.48 10.77 8.75
N THR A 29 -9.25 11.65 8.12
CA THR A 29 -10.50 12.20 8.68
C THR A 29 -11.57 11.12 8.79
N SER A 30 -11.73 10.29 7.75
CA SER A 30 -12.65 9.16 7.74
C SER A 30 -12.36 8.14 8.85
N CYS A 31 -11.10 8.05 9.29
CA CYS A 31 -10.68 7.20 10.41
C CYS A 31 -10.59 7.92 11.77
N GLY A 32 -11.08 9.17 11.88
CA GLY A 32 -11.02 9.95 13.12
C GLY A 32 -9.60 10.37 13.55
N ARG A 33 -8.63 10.34 12.63
CA ARG A 33 -7.20 10.65 12.87
C ARG A 33 -6.85 12.09 12.47
N VAL A 34 -7.69 13.04 12.84
CA VAL A 34 -7.53 14.47 12.50
C VAL A 34 -6.48 15.14 13.41
N ALA A 35 -5.75 16.10 12.86
CA ALA A 35 -4.85 16.93 13.64
C ALA A 35 -5.63 17.91 14.54
N GLN A 36 -5.77 17.61 15.83
CA GLN A 36 -6.45 18.53 16.77
C GLN A 36 -5.58 19.71 17.24
N ARG A 37 -4.24 19.64 17.06
CA ARG A 37 -3.27 20.71 17.35
C ARG A 37 -2.10 20.62 16.36
N VAL A 38 -1.54 21.75 15.95
CA VAL A 38 -0.31 21.82 15.14
C VAL A 38 0.88 21.35 15.99
N ARG A 39 1.10 20.04 16.03
CA ARG A 39 2.31 19.42 16.59
C ARG A 39 3.42 19.43 15.53
N THR A 40 4.67 19.27 15.97
CA THR A 40 5.89 19.20 15.14
C THR A 40 5.81 18.22 13.97
N LEU A 41 4.91 17.22 14.02
CA LEU A 41 4.66 16.29 12.93
C LEU A 41 3.15 16.06 12.72
N PRO A 42 2.54 16.70 11.70
CA PRO A 42 1.15 16.48 11.33
C PRO A 42 0.88 15.02 10.90
N PRO A 43 -0.36 14.51 11.07
CA PRO A 43 -0.72 13.16 10.65
C PRO A 43 -0.46 12.89 9.18
N TRP A 44 -0.79 13.82 8.26
CA TRP A 44 -0.56 13.65 6.83
C TRP A 44 0.93 13.49 6.49
N VAL A 45 1.82 14.27 7.13
CA VAL A 45 3.28 14.15 6.96
C VAL A 45 3.78 12.81 7.50
N THR A 46 3.22 12.35 8.62
CA THR A 46 3.54 11.03 9.16
C THR A 46 3.10 9.92 8.20
N THR A 47 1.95 10.04 7.54
CA THR A 47 1.51 9.09 6.50
C THR A 47 2.52 9.04 5.34
N TYR A 48 2.98 10.19 4.84
CA TYR A 48 4.05 10.21 3.84
C TYR A 48 5.36 9.59 4.35
N HIS A 49 5.69 9.78 5.63
CA HIS A 49 6.86 9.13 6.23
C HIS A 49 6.76 7.60 6.17
N VAL A 50 5.59 7.03 6.47
CA VAL A 50 5.34 5.59 6.34
C VAL A 50 5.41 5.16 4.87
N LEU A 51 4.73 5.87 3.96
CA LEU A 51 4.72 5.54 2.52
C LEU A 51 6.13 5.57 1.91
N VAL A 52 6.93 6.60 2.22
CA VAL A 52 8.30 6.72 1.72
C VAL A 52 9.22 5.68 2.35
N SER A 53 9.03 5.34 3.62
CA SER A 53 9.75 4.22 4.26
C SER A 53 9.46 2.89 3.55
N ALA A 54 8.22 2.67 3.12
CA ALA A 54 7.86 1.51 2.31
C ALA A 54 8.45 1.58 0.90
N MET A 55 8.48 2.76 0.28
CA MET A 55 9.06 2.96 -1.05
C MET A 55 10.58 2.72 -1.08
N TYR A 56 11.29 3.13 -0.02
CA TYR A 56 12.75 2.99 0.13
C TYR A 56 13.13 2.24 1.43
N PRO A 57 13.02 0.90 1.46
CA PRO A 57 13.22 0.11 2.68
C PRO A 57 14.63 0.18 3.28
N SER A 58 15.62 0.58 2.49
CA SER A 58 16.99 0.78 2.96
C SER A 58 17.18 2.07 3.75
N MET A 59 16.25 3.02 3.67
CA MET A 59 16.35 4.31 4.37
C MET A 59 15.91 4.22 5.83
N GLY A 60 16.73 4.77 6.71
CA GLY A 60 16.35 5.07 8.08
C GLY A 60 15.41 6.29 8.18
N TYR A 61 14.79 6.47 9.35
CA TYR A 61 13.84 7.58 9.56
C TYR A 61 14.42 8.97 9.36
N ASP A 62 15.71 9.18 9.62
CA ASP A 62 16.37 10.46 9.42
C ASP A 62 16.59 10.75 7.93
N GLU A 63 16.94 9.72 7.13
CA GLU A 63 17.11 9.83 5.68
C GLU A 63 15.76 10.11 5.00
N VAL A 64 14.71 9.39 5.40
CA VAL A 64 13.33 9.68 4.95
C VAL A 64 12.94 11.12 5.31
N THR A 65 13.26 11.58 6.52
CA THR A 65 12.97 12.96 6.93
C THR A 65 13.75 13.98 6.09
N ALA A 66 15.02 13.70 5.80
CA ALA A 66 15.86 14.55 4.95
C ALA A 66 15.37 14.61 3.50
N LEU A 67 14.75 13.53 3.00
CA LEU A 67 14.09 13.50 1.69
C LEU A 67 12.76 14.28 1.69
N LEU A 68 11.92 14.07 2.71
CA LEU A 68 10.59 14.71 2.81
C LEU A 68 10.67 16.23 2.95
N TRP A 69 11.55 16.74 3.82
CA TRP A 69 11.55 18.15 4.21
C TRP A 69 11.74 19.16 3.06
N PRO A 70 12.65 18.95 2.10
CA PRO A 70 12.76 19.82 0.94
C PRO A 70 11.76 19.47 -0.17
N THR A 71 11.38 18.20 -0.30
CA THR A 71 10.66 17.71 -1.49
C THR A 71 9.15 17.85 -1.35
N LEU A 72 8.60 17.55 -0.18
CA LEU A 72 7.15 17.57 0.02
C LEU A 72 6.57 18.98 -0.10
N PRO A 73 7.19 20.06 0.44
CA PRO A 73 6.73 21.43 0.18
C PRO A 73 6.81 21.80 -1.30
N ALA A 74 7.88 21.40 -2.00
CA ALA A 74 8.03 21.67 -3.42
C ALA A 74 6.99 20.94 -4.28
N ALA A 75 6.65 19.70 -3.92
CA ALA A 75 5.69 18.87 -4.64
C ALA A 75 4.22 19.21 -4.34
N THR A 76 3.92 19.75 -3.15
CA THR A 76 2.54 19.94 -2.68
C THR A 76 2.14 21.39 -2.44
N GLY A 77 3.10 22.32 -2.43
CA GLY A 77 2.89 23.70 -2.02
C GLY A 77 2.65 23.91 -0.51
N ARG A 78 2.61 22.83 0.29
CA ARG A 78 2.36 22.92 1.74
C ARG A 78 3.65 23.03 2.54
N SER A 79 3.76 24.11 3.31
CA SER A 79 4.92 24.32 4.18
C SER A 79 4.98 23.29 5.32
N LEU A 80 6.20 22.88 5.66
CA LEU A 80 6.50 22.08 6.84
C LEU A 80 7.16 22.95 7.91
N ALA A 81 7.12 22.50 9.17
CA ALA A 81 7.84 23.16 10.25
C ALA A 81 9.34 23.21 9.93
N LEU A 82 10.02 24.31 10.27
CA LEU A 82 11.47 24.44 10.04
C LEU A 82 12.27 23.36 10.76
N GLN A 83 11.85 23.00 11.98
CA GLN A 83 12.50 21.95 12.76
C GLN A 83 12.03 20.55 12.32
N ARG A 84 13.01 19.69 12.05
CA ARG A 84 12.78 18.27 11.75
C ARG A 84 12.42 17.48 13.01
N PRO A 85 11.51 16.50 12.94
CA PRO A 85 11.17 15.66 14.06
C PRO A 85 12.34 14.73 14.43
N SER A 86 12.44 14.36 15.72
CA SER A 86 13.34 13.29 16.15
C SER A 86 12.79 11.90 15.81
N ARG A 87 13.65 10.88 15.76
CA ARG A 87 13.24 9.47 15.59
C ARG A 87 12.14 9.06 16.57
N GLY A 88 12.25 9.45 17.84
CA GLY A 88 11.24 9.16 18.86
C GLY A 88 9.91 9.87 18.63
N ALA A 89 9.90 11.06 18.02
CA ALA A 89 8.67 11.72 17.59
C ALA A 89 8.00 10.97 16.43
N ILE A 90 8.79 10.51 15.45
CA ILE A 90 8.33 9.71 14.31
C ILE A 90 7.71 8.38 14.79
N THR A 91 8.42 7.63 15.64
CA THR A 91 7.91 6.36 16.19
C THR A 91 6.56 6.54 16.90
N ARG A 92 6.43 7.56 17.76
CA ARG A 92 5.17 7.86 18.46
C ARG A 92 4.07 8.29 17.51
N ALA A 93 4.39 9.07 16.48
CA ALA A 93 3.42 9.50 15.48
C ALA A 93 2.89 8.32 14.66
N ARG A 94 3.77 7.39 14.24
CA ARG A 94 3.39 6.16 13.53
C ARG A 94 2.45 5.28 14.35
N LEU A 95 2.73 5.10 15.64
CA LEU A 95 1.85 4.36 16.56
C LEU A 95 0.47 4.99 16.69
N ARG A 96 0.39 6.33 16.74
CA ARG A 96 -0.89 7.06 16.86
C ARG A 96 -1.77 6.94 15.62
N ILE A 97 -1.17 6.84 14.42
CA ILE A 97 -1.90 6.70 13.16
C ILE A 97 -2.46 5.29 12.99
N GLY A 98 -1.67 4.28 13.31
CA GLY A 98 -2.07 2.88 13.12
C GLY A 98 -2.20 2.50 11.64
N VAL A 99 -3.07 1.53 11.36
CA VAL A 99 -3.29 0.95 10.03
C VAL A 99 -4.52 1.51 9.32
N ASP A 100 -5.55 1.95 10.07
CA ASP A 100 -6.85 2.33 9.50
C ASP A 100 -6.74 3.34 8.34
N PRO A 101 -5.95 4.43 8.44
CA PRO A 101 -5.85 5.39 7.34
C PRO A 101 -5.19 4.82 6.09
N LEU A 102 -4.27 3.85 6.23
CA LEU A 102 -3.62 3.21 5.08
C LEU A 102 -4.56 2.23 4.39
N GLU A 103 -5.42 1.52 5.13
CA GLU A 103 -6.47 0.68 4.53
C GLU A 103 -7.50 1.53 3.78
N CYS A 104 -7.88 2.68 4.37
CA CYS A 104 -8.76 3.63 3.72
C CYS A 104 -8.13 4.17 2.43
N LEU A 105 -6.86 4.56 2.46
CA LEU A 105 -6.13 4.99 1.26
C LEU A 105 -6.02 3.90 0.20
N LEU A 106 -5.72 2.66 0.61
CA LEU A 106 -5.63 1.55 -0.34
C LEU A 106 -6.97 1.32 -1.04
N ARG A 107 -8.07 1.31 -0.29
CA ARG A 107 -9.42 1.13 -0.85
C ARG A 107 -9.76 2.24 -1.85
N ASP A 108 -9.47 3.48 -1.48
CA ASP A 108 -9.70 4.66 -2.32
C ASP A 108 -8.84 4.63 -3.60
N LEU A 109 -7.56 4.22 -3.49
CA LEU A 109 -6.66 4.02 -4.63
C LEU A 109 -7.16 2.93 -5.58
N LEU A 110 -7.56 1.78 -5.05
CA LEU A 110 -8.11 0.67 -5.83
C LEU A 110 -9.40 1.07 -6.56
N GLY A 111 -10.27 1.84 -5.91
CA GLY A 111 -11.48 2.39 -6.53
C GLY A 111 -11.24 3.47 -7.59
N SER A 112 -10.03 4.06 -7.61
CA SER A 112 -9.62 5.05 -8.62
C SER A 112 -9.02 4.42 -9.86
N ARG A 113 -8.83 3.09 -9.89
CA ARG A 113 -8.45 2.42 -11.12
C ARG A 113 -9.61 2.49 -12.10
N LEU A 114 -9.31 2.76 -13.37
CA LEU A 114 -10.23 2.44 -14.45
C LEU A 114 -10.68 0.98 -14.24
N PRO A 115 -11.97 0.65 -14.43
CA PRO A 115 -12.42 -0.71 -14.24
C PRO A 115 -11.52 -1.62 -15.06
N ALA A 116 -10.65 -2.36 -14.38
CA ALA A 116 -10.05 -3.54 -14.98
C ALA A 116 -11.28 -4.33 -15.43
N ALA A 117 -11.37 -4.64 -16.73
CA ALA A 117 -12.32 -5.64 -17.20
C ALA A 117 -12.26 -6.76 -16.16
N SER A 118 -13.41 -7.05 -15.51
CA SER A 118 -13.49 -7.91 -14.31
C SER A 118 -12.43 -8.99 -14.41
N ALA A 119 -11.47 -9.00 -13.47
CA ALA A 119 -10.37 -9.94 -13.56
C ALA A 119 -10.97 -11.36 -13.53
N GLU A 120 -11.06 -12.00 -14.69
CA GLU A 120 -11.65 -13.33 -14.86
C GLU A 120 -11.00 -14.30 -13.86
N ARG A 121 -9.69 -14.12 -13.67
CA ARG A 121 -8.84 -14.88 -12.76
C ARG A 121 -8.04 -13.94 -11.87
N VAL A 122 -7.96 -14.29 -10.59
CA VAL A 122 -7.16 -13.58 -9.59
C VAL A 122 -6.34 -14.55 -8.75
N TYR A 123 -5.24 -14.07 -8.19
CA TYR A 123 -4.27 -14.85 -7.43
C TYR A 123 -4.29 -14.41 -5.97
N LEU A 124 -4.75 -15.29 -5.09
CA LEU A 124 -4.77 -15.08 -3.64
C LEU A 124 -3.49 -15.63 -3.03
N GLN A 125 -2.76 -14.77 -2.32
CA GLN A 125 -1.48 -15.11 -1.72
C GLN A 125 -1.42 -14.70 -0.25
N LYS A 126 -0.74 -15.52 0.56
CA LYS A 126 -0.46 -15.23 1.97
C LYS A 126 1.01 -14.90 2.14
N LEU A 127 1.30 -13.80 2.82
CA LEU A 127 2.63 -13.48 3.31
C LEU A 127 2.67 -13.67 4.83
N THR A 128 3.52 -14.58 5.30
CA THR A 128 3.79 -14.78 6.71
C THR A 128 4.93 -13.84 7.15
N GLY A 129 4.88 -13.39 8.39
CA GLY A 129 5.90 -12.52 8.97
C GLY A 129 5.85 -12.52 10.49
N PRO A 130 6.56 -11.61 11.17
CA PRO A 130 6.64 -11.55 12.62
C PRO A 130 5.30 -11.15 13.30
N GLY A 131 4.26 -10.85 12.52
CA GLY A 131 2.93 -10.49 13.01
C GLY A 131 1.81 -11.30 12.36
N THR A 132 0.59 -10.74 12.36
CA THR A 132 -0.55 -11.32 11.65
C THR A 132 -0.17 -11.50 10.18
N PRO A 133 -0.44 -12.68 9.58
CA PRO A 133 -0.25 -12.89 8.16
C PRO A 133 -1.01 -11.84 7.34
N ILE A 134 -0.45 -11.50 6.20
CA ILE A 134 -1.06 -10.58 5.25
C ILE A 134 -1.64 -11.40 4.11
N TRP A 135 -2.90 -11.16 3.79
CA TRP A 135 -3.52 -11.65 2.56
C TRP A 135 -3.44 -10.59 1.50
N TRP A 136 -3.19 -10.99 0.25
CA TRP A 136 -3.27 -10.08 -0.88
C TRP A 136 -3.77 -10.80 -2.13
N ILE A 137 -4.40 -10.04 -3.01
CA ILE A 137 -4.92 -10.52 -4.29
C ILE A 137 -4.26 -9.75 -5.41
N GLY A 138 -3.84 -10.43 -6.47
CA GLY A 138 -3.38 -9.83 -7.72
C GLY A 138 -4.14 -10.34 -8.94
N ASP A 139 -4.10 -9.59 -10.05
CA ASP A 139 -4.65 -10.01 -11.35
C ASP A 139 -3.71 -10.95 -12.13
N GLY A 140 -2.50 -11.18 -11.61
CA GLY A 140 -1.47 -12.00 -12.24
C GLY A 140 -0.56 -11.24 -13.22
N GLY A 141 -0.78 -9.95 -13.41
CA GLY A 141 0.18 -9.05 -14.04
C GLY A 141 1.34 -8.71 -13.11
N SER A 142 2.41 -8.13 -13.67
CA SER A 142 3.67 -7.85 -12.95
C SER A 142 3.55 -6.90 -11.74
N VAL A 143 2.44 -6.16 -11.60
CA VAL A 143 2.25 -5.14 -10.54
C VAL A 143 0.80 -5.10 -9.97
N GLY A 144 -0.13 -5.88 -10.54
CA GLY A 144 -1.59 -5.67 -10.41
C GLY A 144 -2.22 -6.09 -9.08
N LEU A 145 -1.80 -5.47 -7.98
CA LEU A 145 -2.38 -5.67 -6.65
C LEU A 145 -3.84 -5.24 -6.64
N LEU A 146 -4.78 -6.16 -6.49
CA LEU A 146 -6.23 -5.90 -6.44
C LEU A 146 -6.76 -5.73 -5.01
N GLY A 147 -5.99 -6.15 -4.00
CA GLY A 147 -6.38 -6.01 -2.60
C GLY A 147 -5.30 -6.49 -1.64
N CYS A 148 -5.35 -5.99 -0.40
CA CYS A 148 -4.50 -6.41 0.71
C CYS A 148 -5.31 -6.33 2.01
N ASP A 149 -5.18 -7.35 2.87
CA ASP A 149 -5.74 -7.40 4.21
C ASP A 149 -4.65 -7.79 5.23
N VAL A 150 -4.57 -7.03 6.32
CA VAL A 150 -3.58 -7.21 7.38
C VAL A 150 -4.20 -7.51 8.74
N ARG A 151 -5.54 -7.62 8.81
CA ARG A 151 -6.30 -7.74 10.05
C ARG A 151 -6.55 -9.19 10.44
N GLY A 152 -6.63 -10.10 9.48
CA GLY A 152 -6.86 -11.51 9.75
C GLY A 152 -5.92 -12.42 8.97
N GLY A 153 -5.37 -13.44 9.64
CA GLY A 153 -4.53 -14.45 9.02
C GLY A 153 -5.25 -15.75 8.67
N ASP A 154 -6.56 -15.82 8.93
CA ASP A 154 -7.38 -17.00 8.70
C ASP A 154 -8.00 -17.02 7.29
N ALA A 155 -8.72 -18.08 6.96
CA ALA A 155 -9.43 -18.21 5.69
C ALA A 155 -10.63 -17.26 5.56
N GLY A 156 -11.19 -16.74 6.66
CA GLY A 156 -12.29 -15.77 6.63
C GLY A 156 -11.83 -14.44 6.04
N ALA A 157 -10.68 -13.94 6.48
CA ALA A 157 -10.07 -12.73 5.93
C ALA A 157 -9.71 -12.88 4.44
N ALA A 158 -9.25 -14.06 4.03
CA ALA A 158 -9.02 -14.37 2.63
C ALA A 158 -10.30 -14.31 1.78
N VAL A 159 -11.40 -14.90 2.29
CA VAL A 159 -12.71 -14.90 1.63
C VAL A 159 -13.28 -13.49 1.52
N ASP A 160 -13.19 -12.69 2.60
CA ASP A 160 -13.61 -11.29 2.59
C ASP A 160 -12.82 -10.47 1.57
N LEU A 161 -11.53 -10.76 1.40
CA LEU A 161 -10.69 -10.10 0.40
C LEU A 161 -11.10 -10.50 -1.01
N VAL A 162 -11.37 -11.78 -1.26
CA VAL A 162 -11.86 -12.29 -2.55
C VAL A 162 -13.19 -11.65 -2.91
N ASN A 163 -14.15 -11.59 -1.99
CA ASN A 163 -15.48 -11.03 -2.25
C ASN A 163 -15.47 -9.54 -2.60
N ARG A 164 -14.38 -8.81 -2.28
CA ARG A 164 -14.19 -7.41 -2.71
C ARG A 164 -13.77 -7.30 -4.17
N VAL A 165 -13.30 -8.38 -4.78
CA VAL A 165 -12.85 -8.45 -6.16
C VAL A 165 -13.87 -9.26 -6.94
N ALA A 166 -14.54 -8.65 -7.92
CA ALA A 166 -15.55 -9.33 -8.74
C ALA A 166 -14.89 -10.31 -9.73
N ALA A 167 -14.32 -11.40 -9.22
CA ALA A 167 -13.60 -12.43 -9.95
C ALA A 167 -14.44 -13.71 -10.13
N GLN A 168 -14.19 -14.44 -11.21
CA GLN A 168 -14.83 -15.74 -11.48
C GLN A 168 -13.97 -16.91 -10.99
N ILE A 169 -12.64 -16.76 -11.06
CA ILE A 169 -11.66 -17.76 -10.68
C ILE A 169 -10.68 -17.17 -9.67
N VAL A 170 -10.45 -17.88 -8.58
CA VAL A 170 -9.41 -17.56 -7.59
C VAL A 170 -8.40 -18.69 -7.56
N VAL A 171 -7.13 -18.36 -7.81
CA VAL A 171 -5.99 -19.27 -7.67
C VAL A 171 -5.35 -19.03 -6.31
N VAL A 172 -5.32 -20.04 -5.43
CA VAL A 172 -4.68 -19.96 -4.11
C VAL A 172 -3.21 -20.36 -4.24
N CYS A 173 -2.30 -19.45 -3.86
CA CYS A 173 -0.87 -19.51 -4.18
C CYS A 173 0.06 -19.25 -2.98
N PRO A 174 1.17 -20.01 -2.86
CA PRO A 174 1.12 -21.47 -2.67
C PRO A 174 0.15 -21.84 -1.52
N PRO A 175 -0.40 -23.06 -1.48
CA PRO A 175 -1.32 -23.45 -0.42
C PRO A 175 -0.59 -23.45 0.95
N HIS A 176 -1.15 -22.73 1.92
CA HIS A 176 -0.74 -22.82 3.33
C HIS A 176 -1.75 -23.71 4.04
N ASP A 177 -1.34 -24.85 4.61
CA ASP A 177 -2.23 -25.76 5.35
C ASP A 177 -3.51 -26.14 4.56
N ASP A 178 -4.66 -26.24 5.24
CA ASP A 178 -5.99 -26.48 4.64
C ASP A 178 -6.62 -25.21 4.02
N THR A 179 -5.86 -24.12 3.79
CA THR A 179 -6.44 -22.82 3.42
C THR A 179 -7.22 -22.89 2.10
N SER A 180 -6.73 -23.62 1.09
CA SER A 180 -7.43 -23.74 -0.20
C SER A 180 -8.78 -24.44 -0.06
N LEU A 181 -8.86 -25.49 0.78
CA LEU A 181 -10.10 -26.18 1.11
C LEU A 181 -11.06 -25.26 1.85
N GLN A 182 -10.56 -24.58 2.89
CA GLN A 182 -11.32 -23.65 3.72
C GLN A 182 -11.87 -22.44 2.95
N VAL A 183 -11.12 -21.93 1.97
CA VAL A 183 -11.56 -20.86 1.07
C VAL A 183 -12.63 -21.39 0.11
N ARG A 184 -12.43 -22.59 -0.45
CA ARG A 184 -13.41 -23.25 -1.34
C ARG A 184 -14.76 -23.49 -0.66
N GLU A 185 -14.75 -23.99 0.56
CA GLU A 185 -15.97 -24.25 1.33
C GLU A 185 -16.76 -22.96 1.62
N ARG A 186 -16.07 -21.82 1.76
CA ARG A 186 -16.67 -20.54 2.16
C ARG A 186 -17.11 -19.66 0.99
N LEU A 187 -16.45 -19.72 -0.18
CA LEU A 187 -16.81 -18.91 -1.36
C LEU A 187 -18.06 -19.43 -2.10
N GLY A 188 -18.46 -20.68 -1.85
CA GLY A 188 -19.59 -21.31 -2.53
C GLY A 188 -19.31 -21.63 -4.02
N ALA A 189 -20.34 -22.07 -4.74
CA ALA A 189 -20.18 -22.60 -6.10
C ALA A 189 -20.02 -21.53 -7.22
N ALA A 190 -20.21 -20.25 -6.90
CA ALA A 190 -20.19 -19.17 -7.90
C ALA A 190 -18.77 -18.74 -8.31
N ILE A 191 -17.77 -19.02 -7.48
CA ILE A 191 -16.37 -18.67 -7.72
C ILE A 191 -15.55 -19.96 -7.75
N ALA A 192 -14.87 -20.22 -8.85
CA ALA A 192 -14.01 -21.40 -8.98
C ALA A 192 -12.73 -21.21 -8.16
N VAL A 193 -12.40 -22.17 -7.30
CA VAL A 193 -11.18 -22.14 -6.46
C VAL A 193 -10.17 -23.16 -6.96
N GLU A 194 -9.11 -22.66 -7.57
CA GLU A 194 -7.96 -23.43 -8.05
C GLU A 194 -6.77 -23.32 -7.10
N VAL A 195 -5.84 -24.26 -7.20
CA VAL A 195 -4.54 -24.19 -6.52
C VAL A 195 -3.48 -24.12 -7.60
N GLY A 196 -2.55 -23.18 -7.48
CA GLY A 196 -1.52 -22.98 -8.49
C GLY A 196 -0.39 -22.10 -7.99
N GLU A 197 0.60 -21.90 -8.85
CA GLU A 197 1.70 -20.98 -8.58
C GLU A 197 1.32 -19.56 -9.02
N PRO A 198 1.84 -18.53 -8.33
CA PRO A 198 1.68 -17.17 -8.79
C PRO A 198 2.43 -17.00 -10.12
N PRO A 199 1.98 -16.12 -11.01
CA PRO A 199 2.69 -15.86 -12.26
C PRO A 199 4.10 -15.33 -11.97
N GLU A 200 5.08 -15.77 -12.77
CA GLU A 200 6.45 -15.29 -12.68
C GLU A 200 6.48 -13.77 -12.92
N GLY A 201 6.81 -13.02 -11.88
CA GLY A 201 6.84 -11.56 -11.89
C GLY A 201 8.09 -11.03 -11.18
N PRO A 202 8.40 -9.72 -11.31
CA PRO A 202 9.57 -9.13 -10.69
C PRO A 202 9.51 -9.27 -9.16
N VAL A 203 10.63 -8.93 -8.51
CA VAL A 203 10.84 -8.92 -7.05
C VAL A 203 9.53 -8.69 -6.30
N SER A 204 9.15 -9.63 -5.42
CA SER A 204 7.83 -9.62 -4.77
C SER A 204 7.49 -8.22 -4.25
N THR A 205 6.23 -7.79 -4.38
CA THR A 205 5.71 -6.53 -3.82
C THR A 205 6.19 -6.32 -2.38
N TRP A 206 6.38 -7.41 -1.65
CA TRP A 206 6.74 -7.46 -0.24
C TRP A 206 8.23 -7.58 0.04
N ALA A 207 9.08 -7.56 -0.98
CA ALA A 207 10.52 -7.66 -0.80
C ALA A 207 11.06 -6.47 0.00
N GLY A 208 12.00 -6.78 0.90
CA GLY A 208 12.54 -5.79 1.81
C GLY A 208 11.55 -5.30 2.87
N LEU A 209 10.35 -5.90 3.00
CA LEU A 209 9.48 -5.64 4.14
C LEU A 209 10.21 -6.12 5.41
N ARG A 210 10.56 -5.15 6.27
CA ARG A 210 11.32 -5.36 7.50
C ARG A 210 10.47 -4.81 8.64
N ALA A 211 9.95 -5.66 9.50
CA ALA A 211 9.22 -5.21 10.68
C ALA A 211 9.79 -5.84 11.94
N ARG A 212 9.94 -5.03 12.98
CA ARG A 212 10.41 -5.46 14.30
C ARG A 212 9.27 -5.78 15.26
N SER A 213 8.03 -5.46 14.87
CA SER A 213 6.80 -5.80 15.59
C SER A 213 5.63 -6.02 14.64
N SER A 214 4.61 -6.74 15.11
CA SER A 214 3.37 -6.99 14.36
C SER A 214 2.66 -5.71 13.91
N ALA A 215 2.67 -4.66 14.75
CA ALA A 215 2.06 -3.37 14.40
C ALA A 215 2.81 -2.66 13.26
N THR A 216 4.15 -2.68 13.29
CA THR A 216 4.95 -2.12 12.18
C THR A 216 4.81 -2.95 10.91
N TRP A 217 4.64 -4.27 11.04
CA TRP A 217 4.46 -5.19 9.91
C TRP A 217 3.20 -4.88 9.10
N ALA A 218 2.06 -4.81 9.77
CA ALA A 218 0.78 -4.47 9.14
C ALA A 218 0.80 -3.08 8.50
N GLN A 219 1.40 -2.10 9.19
CA GLN A 219 1.51 -0.73 8.70
C GLN A 219 2.40 -0.62 7.45
N ASP A 220 3.59 -1.24 7.46
CA ASP A 220 4.50 -1.19 6.32
C ASP A 220 3.96 -1.98 5.11
N ALA A 221 3.21 -3.06 5.36
CA ALA A 221 2.54 -3.81 4.30
C ALA A 221 1.44 -2.97 3.61
N LEU A 222 0.55 -2.33 4.37
CA LEU A 222 -0.45 -1.45 3.75
C LEU A 222 0.17 -0.25 3.05
N ALA A 223 1.25 0.30 3.61
CA ALA A 223 1.97 1.38 2.96
C ALA A 223 2.61 0.92 1.65
N ARG A 224 3.20 -0.28 1.62
CA ARG A 224 3.72 -0.89 0.39
C ARG A 224 2.60 -1.11 -0.64
N ALA A 225 1.47 -1.65 -0.22
CA ALA A 225 0.29 -1.81 -1.07
C ALA A 225 -0.13 -0.48 -1.70
N CYS A 226 -0.27 0.59 -0.89
CA CYS A 226 -0.61 1.91 -1.37
C CYS A 226 0.40 2.44 -2.40
N VAL A 227 1.70 2.31 -2.13
CA VAL A 227 2.76 2.74 -3.06
C VAL A 227 2.71 1.95 -4.37
N THR A 228 2.49 0.64 -4.33
CA THR A 228 2.35 -0.20 -5.52
C THR A 228 1.19 0.27 -6.39
N VAL A 229 -0.02 0.41 -5.81
CA VAL A 229 -1.19 0.87 -6.56
C VAL A 229 -1.00 2.30 -7.07
N ALA A 230 -0.42 3.20 -6.27
CA ALA A 230 -0.16 4.56 -6.68
C ALA A 230 0.83 4.66 -7.85
N ALA A 231 1.88 3.82 -7.85
CA ALA A 231 2.83 3.75 -8.94
C ALA A 231 2.18 3.29 -10.24
N GLU A 232 1.29 2.29 -10.19
CA GLU A 232 0.54 1.87 -11.37
C GLU A 232 -0.39 2.94 -11.90
N LEU A 233 -1.11 3.64 -11.03
CA LEU A 233 -1.97 4.76 -11.43
C LEU A 233 -1.17 5.86 -12.12
N ALA A 234 0.01 6.21 -11.59
CA ALA A 234 0.92 7.18 -12.22
C ALA A 234 1.40 6.73 -13.61
N LEU A 235 1.78 5.45 -13.75
CA LEU A 235 2.22 4.88 -15.01
C LEU A 235 1.08 4.84 -16.03
N SER A 236 -0.12 4.45 -15.62
CA SER A 236 -1.32 4.42 -16.46
C SER A 236 -1.72 5.82 -16.94
N ALA A 237 -1.70 6.82 -16.07
CA ALA A 237 -1.96 8.21 -16.45
C ALA A 237 -0.94 8.73 -17.48
N SER A 238 0.33 8.36 -17.32
CA SER A 238 1.40 8.74 -18.26
C SER A 238 1.22 8.10 -19.65
N ARG A 239 0.71 6.86 -19.71
CA ARG A 239 0.40 6.20 -20.99
C ARG A 239 -0.74 6.89 -21.74
N VAL A 240 -1.79 7.30 -21.03
CA VAL A 240 -2.92 8.03 -21.63
C VAL A 240 -2.47 9.40 -22.14
N ALA A 241 -1.72 10.16 -21.34
CA ALA A 241 -1.22 11.48 -21.76
C ALA A 241 -0.21 11.43 -22.92
N GLY A 242 0.47 10.29 -23.10
CA GLY A 242 1.43 10.08 -24.18
C GLY A 242 0.83 9.56 -25.49
N ASP A 243 -0.47 9.28 -25.55
CA ASP A 243 -1.14 8.86 -26.80
C ASP A 243 -1.58 10.10 -27.60
N PRO A 244 -0.92 10.44 -28.71
CA PRO A 244 -1.23 11.64 -29.51
C PRO A 244 -2.58 11.56 -30.25
N ARG A 245 -3.38 10.51 -30.04
CA ARG A 245 -4.73 10.34 -30.61
C ARG A 245 -5.86 10.56 -29.60
N SER A 246 -5.57 11.07 -28.41
CA SER A 246 -6.58 11.45 -27.41
C SER A 246 -7.00 12.92 -27.49
#